data_AF-A0A9J6ZGD3-F1
#
_entry.id   AF-A0A9J6ZGD3-F1
#
_cell.length_a   1.000
_cell.length_b   1.000
_cell.length_c   1.000
_cell.angle_alpha   90.00
_cell.angle_beta   90.00
_cell.angle_gamma   90.00
#
_symmetry.space_group_name_H-M   'P 1'
#
loop_
_entity.id
_entity.type
_entity.pdbx_description
1 polymer ?
#
loop_
_entity_poly.entity_id
_entity_poly.type
_entity_poly.pdbx_seq_one_letter_code
_entity_poly.pdbx_strand_id
1 'polypeptide(L)'
;MKGQKVTATILSVLFMGLGQLFNKQFMKGIILLVIEAASLIYFIPNLVKDLSGLITLGEQGTHFEKVNGMTVTVAGDHSIYLMIDGLITLFLIFIVLVIYIINIRDAYRTAAMIESGQKIFTFKKTIKNMNGKSFPYILLFIPMLGVLFLTILPIIFMVMIAFTNYSMPNHIPPKSLVDWVGFQTFLDLLSLSSWSKTFFGVLTWTVIWAILATVTCYFGGLLVALLIEQKGIRFKKLWRTIFILPYAIPQLISLLIMRNLFNGQFGPINEYLAMFGLGKLPWLTDPTLAKATAIFVNMWVGIPVSMVLILGVLTAIPKDMYEAAEVDGANAYQKFKIVTLPFVLFATAPILITQFAGNINNFNLIFLLTAGEPKNGSYQFAGSTDLLVTWLYKLTLNQSQYNMASAIGIIIFIIIATLSIVNYRRTKSFKEEDMIQ
;
A
#
# COMPACT_ATOMS: atom_id res chain seq x y z
N MET A 1 -50.31 -11.20 15.08
CA MET A 1 -50.18 -12.25 16.12
C MET A 1 -49.11 -11.81 17.09
N LYS A 2 -49.42 -11.60 18.38
CA LYS A 2 -48.42 -11.16 19.37
C LYS A 2 -47.40 -12.31 19.58
N GLY A 3 -46.11 -12.03 19.46
CA GLY A 3 -45.02 -12.99 19.74
C GLY A 3 -44.30 -13.53 18.49
N GLN A 4 -44.74 -13.17 17.29
CA GLN A 4 -44.15 -13.61 16.03
C GLN A 4 -42.70 -13.14 15.87
N LYS A 5 -42.37 -11.93 16.39
CA LYS A 5 -41.00 -11.40 16.43
C LYS A 5 -40.03 -12.31 17.20
N VAL A 6 -40.47 -12.79 18.36
CA VAL A 6 -39.64 -13.62 19.26
C VAL A 6 -39.40 -14.97 18.61
N THR A 7 -40.45 -15.61 18.10
CA THR A 7 -40.33 -16.90 17.40
C THR A 7 -39.44 -16.81 16.16
N ALA A 8 -39.61 -15.78 15.31
CA ALA A 8 -38.77 -15.60 14.13
C ALA A 8 -37.28 -15.38 14.49
N THR A 9 -37.02 -14.65 15.58
CA THR A 9 -35.66 -14.41 16.07
C THR A 9 -35.04 -15.72 16.58
N ILE A 10 -35.75 -16.47 17.43
CA ILE A 10 -35.27 -17.75 17.97
C ILE A 10 -34.96 -18.72 16.83
N LEU A 11 -35.82 -18.82 15.81
CA LEU A 11 -35.58 -19.67 14.64
C LEU A 11 -34.31 -19.26 13.90
N SER A 12 -34.09 -17.96 13.66
CA SER A 12 -32.87 -17.46 13.00
C SER A 12 -31.61 -17.57 13.87
N VAL A 13 -31.74 -17.69 15.20
CA VAL A 13 -30.63 -18.01 16.11
C VAL A 13 -30.28 -19.49 16.00
N LEU A 14 -31.27 -20.39 15.97
CA LEU A 14 -31.00 -21.83 15.88
C LEU A 14 -30.32 -22.22 14.58
N PHE A 15 -30.74 -21.62 13.46
CA PHE A 15 -30.11 -21.86 12.17
C PHE A 15 -30.44 -20.69 11.21
N MET A 16 -29.44 -20.17 10.49
CA MET A 16 -29.66 -19.01 9.62
C MET A 16 -30.74 -19.30 8.56
N GLY A 17 -31.60 -18.32 8.30
CA GLY A 17 -32.65 -18.44 7.28
C GLY A 17 -33.97 -19.05 7.75
N LEU A 18 -34.02 -19.78 8.88
CA LEU A 18 -35.29 -20.35 9.39
C LEU A 18 -36.32 -19.28 9.77
N GLY A 19 -35.89 -18.17 10.39
CA GLY A 19 -36.80 -17.05 10.70
C GLY A 19 -37.32 -16.35 9.45
N GLN A 20 -36.54 -16.27 8.38
CA GLN A 20 -36.96 -15.74 7.08
C GLN A 20 -37.95 -16.67 6.39
N LEU A 21 -37.74 -17.98 6.47
CA LEU A 21 -38.71 -18.98 5.99
C LEU A 21 -40.04 -18.88 6.74
N PHE A 22 -39.99 -18.76 8.07
CA PHE A 22 -41.16 -18.55 8.92
C PHE A 22 -41.93 -17.26 8.55
N ASN A 23 -41.20 -16.20 8.20
CA ASN A 23 -41.76 -14.94 7.69
C ASN A 23 -42.15 -14.97 6.20
N LYS A 24 -42.20 -16.16 5.56
CA LYS A 24 -42.55 -16.37 4.14
C LYS A 24 -41.60 -15.71 3.13
N GLN A 25 -40.36 -15.42 3.53
CA GLN A 25 -39.30 -14.94 2.65
C GLN A 25 -38.43 -16.11 2.14
N PHE A 26 -39.03 -17.01 1.36
CA PHE A 26 -38.41 -18.28 0.95
C PHE A 26 -37.03 -18.15 0.30
N MET A 27 -36.88 -17.29 -0.71
CA MET A 27 -35.60 -17.15 -1.43
C MET A 27 -34.46 -16.69 -0.52
N LYS A 28 -34.75 -15.73 0.38
CA LYS A 28 -33.76 -15.19 1.32
C LYS A 28 -33.40 -16.23 2.38
N GLY A 29 -34.41 -16.95 2.88
CA GLY A 29 -34.22 -18.06 3.80
C GLY A 29 -33.34 -19.16 3.21
N ILE A 30 -33.59 -19.59 1.98
CA ILE A 30 -32.78 -20.61 1.28
C ILE A 30 -31.33 -20.17 1.10
N ILE A 31 -31.09 -18.93 0.67
CA ILE A 31 -29.71 -18.41 0.52
C ILE A 31 -28.96 -18.47 1.86
N LEU A 32 -29.60 -18.01 2.95
CA LEU A 32 -29.00 -18.03 4.28
C LEU A 32 -28.77 -19.45 4.81
N LEU A 33 -29.69 -20.39 4.51
CA LEU A 33 -29.51 -21.82 4.83
C LEU A 33 -28.29 -22.40 4.12
N VAL A 34 -28.11 -22.10 2.83
CA VAL A 34 -26.96 -22.57 2.04
C VAL A 34 -25.65 -22.00 2.58
N ILE A 35 -25.63 -20.72 2.97
CA ILE A 35 -24.45 -20.09 3.57
C ILE A 35 -24.09 -20.76 4.90
N GLU A 36 -25.06 -21.01 5.78
CA GLU A 36 -24.83 -21.72 7.06
C GLU A 36 -24.31 -23.14 6.81
N ALA A 37 -24.97 -23.90 5.94
CA ALA A 37 -24.56 -25.26 5.62
C ALA A 37 -23.13 -25.32 5.04
N ALA A 38 -22.79 -24.42 4.11
CA ALA A 38 -21.44 -24.32 3.56
C ALA A 38 -20.40 -23.94 4.64
N SER A 39 -20.77 -23.04 5.55
CA SER A 39 -19.91 -22.63 6.66
C SER A 39 -19.65 -23.80 7.62
N LEU A 40 -20.68 -24.58 7.96
CA LEU A 40 -20.55 -25.76 8.81
C LEU A 40 -19.70 -26.86 8.14
N ILE A 41 -19.91 -27.12 6.85
CA ILE A 41 -19.11 -28.09 6.08
C ILE A 41 -17.62 -27.73 6.12
N TYR A 42 -17.29 -26.44 6.05
CA TYR A 42 -15.91 -25.97 6.14
C TYR A 42 -15.35 -25.99 7.56
N PHE A 43 -16.09 -25.46 8.54
CA PHE A 43 -15.57 -25.29 9.91
C PHE A 43 -15.50 -26.59 10.70
N ILE A 44 -16.44 -27.53 10.54
CA ILE A 44 -16.44 -28.77 11.32
C ILE A 44 -15.11 -29.55 11.23
N PRO A 45 -14.53 -29.80 10.04
CA PRO A 45 -13.25 -30.50 9.95
C PRO A 45 -12.03 -29.60 10.22
N ASN A 46 -12.09 -28.30 9.93
CA ASN A 46 -10.90 -27.46 9.85
C ASN A 46 -10.70 -26.53 11.06
N LEU A 47 -11.77 -26.12 11.75
CA LEU A 47 -11.73 -25.03 12.73
C LEU A 47 -10.67 -25.22 13.81
N VAL A 48 -10.64 -26.41 14.43
CA VAL A 48 -9.69 -26.67 15.53
C VAL A 48 -8.26 -26.70 15.02
N LYS A 49 -8.01 -27.35 13.87
CA LYS A 49 -6.69 -27.48 13.24
C LYS A 49 -6.15 -26.11 12.80
N ASP A 50 -6.98 -25.31 12.15
CA ASP A 50 -6.57 -24.01 11.61
C ASP A 50 -6.27 -23.02 12.73
N LEU A 51 -7.10 -23.00 13.78
CA LEU A 51 -6.89 -22.14 14.95
C LEU A 51 -5.71 -22.61 15.81
N SER A 52 -5.50 -23.92 15.97
CA SER A 52 -4.31 -24.43 16.66
C SER A 52 -3.04 -24.13 15.86
N GLY A 53 -3.11 -24.26 14.53
CA GLY A 53 -2.02 -23.95 13.60
C GLY A 53 -1.53 -22.50 13.68
N LEU A 54 -2.38 -21.54 14.02
CA LEU A 54 -1.97 -20.14 14.29
C LEU A 54 -1.05 -20.02 15.51
N ILE A 55 -1.21 -20.90 16.50
CA ILE A 55 -0.49 -20.84 17.77
C ILE A 55 0.75 -21.71 17.70
N THR A 56 0.61 -22.96 17.26
CA THR A 56 1.70 -23.95 17.28
C THR A 56 2.66 -23.78 16.12
N LEU A 57 2.19 -23.27 14.96
CA LEU A 57 2.96 -23.20 13.72
C LEU A 57 3.51 -24.57 13.26
N GLY A 58 2.87 -25.66 13.69
CA GLY A 58 3.26 -27.04 13.40
C GLY A 58 3.90 -27.74 14.60
N GLU A 59 3.85 -29.07 14.60
CA GLU A 59 4.41 -29.90 15.68
C GLU A 59 5.56 -30.77 15.18
N GLN A 60 5.50 -31.21 13.92
CA GLN A 60 6.54 -32.04 13.32
C GLN A 60 6.95 -31.52 11.95
N GLY A 61 8.21 -31.12 11.79
CA GLY A 61 8.79 -30.84 10.49
C GLY A 61 9.00 -32.10 9.64
N THR A 62 9.60 -31.94 8.46
CA THR A 62 10.01 -33.06 7.62
C THR A 62 10.86 -34.05 8.42
N HIS A 63 10.42 -35.30 8.49
CA HIS A 63 11.08 -36.36 9.23
C HIS A 63 11.22 -37.61 8.36
N PHE A 64 12.08 -38.53 8.80
CA PHE A 64 12.31 -39.80 8.12
C PHE A 64 11.48 -40.88 8.80
N GLU A 65 10.68 -41.60 8.02
CA GLU A 65 9.89 -42.72 8.49
C GLU A 65 10.30 -44.00 7.76
N LYS A 66 10.32 -45.14 8.46
CA LYS A 66 10.60 -46.44 7.85
C LYS A 66 9.29 -47.05 7.33
N VAL A 67 9.06 -46.94 6.04
CA VAL A 67 7.93 -47.60 5.35
C VAL A 67 8.48 -48.80 4.58
N ASN A 68 8.03 -50.01 4.92
CA ASN A 68 8.46 -51.27 4.28
C ASN A 68 10.00 -51.51 4.30
N GLY A 69 10.68 -51.11 5.37
CA GLY A 69 12.13 -51.30 5.53
C GLY A 69 13.01 -50.30 4.79
N MET A 70 12.42 -49.38 4.00
CA MET A 70 13.13 -48.26 3.37
C MET A 70 12.88 -46.97 4.15
N THR A 71 13.92 -46.15 4.28
CA THR A 71 13.80 -44.83 4.92
C THR A 71 13.21 -43.87 3.89
N VAL A 72 11.97 -43.43 4.11
CA VAL A 72 11.27 -42.49 3.24
C VAL A 72 11.18 -41.15 3.95
N THR A 73 11.44 -40.07 3.21
CA THR A 73 11.25 -38.71 3.71
C THR A 73 9.76 -38.37 3.65
N VAL A 74 9.13 -38.17 4.81
CA VAL A 74 7.74 -37.74 4.90
C VAL A 74 7.71 -36.24 5.14
N ALA A 75 6.95 -35.51 4.32
CA ALA A 75 6.76 -34.09 4.51
C ALA A 75 5.92 -33.86 5.78
N GLY A 76 6.50 -33.15 6.75
CA GLY A 76 5.80 -32.73 7.95
C GLY A 76 4.98 -31.46 7.73
N ASP A 77 4.60 -30.83 8.84
CA ASP A 77 3.83 -29.59 8.86
C ASP A 77 4.55 -28.44 8.14
N HIS A 78 3.74 -27.54 7.58
CA HIS A 78 4.23 -26.34 6.93
C HIS A 78 3.73 -25.11 7.69
N SER A 79 4.57 -24.56 8.58
CA SER A 79 4.23 -23.44 9.48
C SER A 79 3.54 -22.27 8.78
N ILE A 80 3.99 -21.94 7.56
CA ILE A 80 3.43 -20.84 6.78
C ILE A 80 2.03 -21.15 6.25
N TYR A 81 1.76 -22.40 5.87
CA TYR A 81 0.43 -22.77 5.39
C TYR A 81 -0.56 -22.81 6.56
N LEU A 82 -0.14 -23.36 7.71
CA LEU A 82 -0.93 -23.32 8.93
C LEU A 82 -1.29 -21.88 9.36
N MET A 83 -0.33 -20.95 9.25
CA MET A 83 -0.58 -19.54 9.53
C MET A 83 -1.59 -18.91 8.56
N ILE A 84 -1.46 -19.18 7.25
CA ILE A 84 -2.37 -18.64 6.23
C ILE A 84 -3.77 -19.24 6.36
N ASP A 85 -3.88 -20.56 6.50
CA ASP A 85 -5.15 -21.27 6.65
C ASP A 85 -5.89 -20.79 7.92
N GLY A 86 -5.16 -20.66 9.03
CA GLY A 86 -5.70 -20.08 10.26
C GLY A 86 -6.20 -18.65 10.10
N LEU A 87 -5.48 -17.80 9.36
CA LEU A 87 -5.93 -16.44 9.08
C LEU A 87 -7.17 -16.42 8.19
N ILE A 88 -7.21 -17.24 7.13
CA ILE A 88 -8.39 -17.37 6.26
C ILE A 88 -9.59 -17.81 7.11
N THR A 89 -9.42 -18.81 7.98
CA THR A 89 -10.47 -19.31 8.88
C THR A 89 -10.96 -18.22 9.83
N LEU A 90 -10.07 -17.42 10.44
CA LEU A 90 -10.45 -16.30 11.31
C LEU A 90 -11.29 -15.24 10.57
N PHE A 91 -10.91 -14.93 9.34
CA PHE A 91 -11.64 -13.99 8.49
C PHE A 91 -13.01 -14.54 8.05
N LEU A 92 -13.08 -15.83 7.71
CA LEU A 92 -14.34 -16.49 7.39
C LEU A 92 -15.26 -16.51 8.61
N ILE A 93 -14.75 -16.77 9.82
CA ILE A 93 -15.51 -16.69 11.07
C ILE A 93 -16.09 -15.28 11.24
N PHE A 94 -15.28 -14.24 11.05
CA PHE A 94 -15.74 -12.85 11.14
C PHE A 94 -16.86 -12.56 10.13
N ILE A 95 -16.72 -12.98 8.86
CA ILE A 95 -17.74 -12.78 7.83
C ILE A 95 -19.03 -13.52 8.20
N VAL A 96 -18.94 -14.80 8.58
CA VAL A 96 -20.10 -15.62 8.96
C VAL A 96 -20.78 -15.02 10.18
N LEU A 97 -20.04 -14.55 11.17
CA LEU A 97 -20.59 -13.87 12.35
C LEU A 97 -21.33 -12.58 11.99
N VAL A 98 -20.78 -11.76 11.07
CA VAL A 98 -21.46 -10.55 10.57
C VAL A 98 -22.76 -10.92 9.85
N ILE A 99 -22.72 -11.91 8.95
CA ILE A 99 -23.90 -12.40 8.23
C ILE A 99 -24.94 -12.96 9.22
N TYR A 100 -24.50 -13.71 10.23
CA TYR A 100 -25.35 -14.31 11.26
C TYR A 100 -26.07 -13.24 12.08
N ILE A 101 -25.37 -12.19 12.54
CA ILE A 101 -25.97 -11.04 13.23
C ILE A 101 -26.97 -10.31 12.32
N ILE A 102 -26.62 -10.09 11.04
CA ILE A 102 -27.51 -9.45 10.06
C ILE A 102 -28.77 -10.30 9.85
N ASN A 103 -28.63 -11.62 9.74
CA ASN A 103 -29.73 -12.57 9.59
C ASN A 103 -30.73 -12.47 10.77
N ILE A 104 -30.25 -12.44 12.01
CA ILE A 104 -31.13 -12.32 13.19
C ILE A 104 -31.86 -10.98 13.20
N ARG A 105 -31.13 -9.88 12.98
CA ARG A 105 -31.71 -8.52 12.93
C ARG A 105 -32.77 -8.39 11.84
N ASP A 106 -32.51 -9.01 10.70
CA ASP A 106 -33.41 -9.02 9.55
C ASP A 106 -34.69 -9.83 9.81
N ALA A 107 -34.59 -11.01 10.44
CA ALA A 107 -35.74 -11.82 10.82
C ALA A 107 -36.63 -11.09 11.83
N TYR A 108 -36.02 -10.45 12.84
CA TYR A 108 -36.74 -9.62 13.81
C TYR A 108 -37.47 -8.44 13.15
N ARG A 109 -36.76 -7.65 12.32
CA ARG A 109 -37.33 -6.48 11.63
C ARG A 109 -38.48 -6.88 10.70
N THR A 110 -38.32 -7.97 9.97
CA THR A 110 -39.36 -8.48 9.07
C THR A 110 -40.59 -8.91 9.86
N ALA A 111 -40.43 -9.70 10.92
CA ALA A 111 -41.53 -10.10 11.79
C ALA A 111 -42.21 -8.88 12.45
N ALA A 112 -41.44 -7.84 12.77
CA ALA A 112 -41.97 -6.60 13.32
C ALA A 112 -42.86 -5.83 12.35
N MET A 113 -42.45 -5.75 11.08
CA MET A 113 -43.27 -5.17 10.02
C MET A 113 -44.58 -5.95 9.83
N ILE A 114 -44.52 -7.29 9.87
CA ILE A 114 -45.71 -8.15 9.77
C ILE A 114 -46.67 -7.92 10.94
N GLU A 115 -46.17 -7.85 12.18
CA GLU A 115 -47.00 -7.57 13.35
C GLU A 115 -47.66 -6.18 13.29
N SER A 116 -46.99 -5.19 12.67
CA SER A 116 -47.54 -3.85 12.44
C SER A 116 -48.52 -3.74 11.26
N GLY A 117 -48.85 -4.86 10.60
CA GLY A 117 -49.78 -4.90 9.47
C GLY A 117 -49.20 -4.43 8.13
N GLN A 118 -47.88 -4.23 8.04
CA GLN A 118 -47.22 -3.81 6.80
C GLN A 118 -47.09 -4.98 5.81
N LYS A 119 -47.22 -4.69 4.51
CA LYS A 119 -47.06 -5.71 3.45
C LYS A 119 -45.58 -6.12 3.33
N ILE A 120 -45.33 -7.42 3.35
CA ILE A 120 -43.99 -8.00 3.16
C ILE A 120 -43.54 -7.77 1.72
N PHE A 121 -42.32 -7.25 1.54
CA PHE A 121 -41.68 -7.23 0.24
C PHE A 121 -41.15 -8.63 -0.11
N THR A 122 -41.58 -9.19 -1.22
CA THR A 122 -40.94 -10.39 -1.82
C THR A 122 -39.48 -10.08 -2.16
N PHE A 123 -38.60 -11.07 -2.23
CA PHE A 123 -37.18 -10.89 -2.60
C PHE A 123 -36.99 -10.05 -3.89
N LYS A 124 -37.75 -10.34 -4.96
CA LYS A 124 -37.76 -9.55 -6.20
C LYS A 124 -38.19 -8.09 -5.99
N LYS A 125 -39.20 -7.85 -5.14
CA LYS A 125 -39.65 -6.49 -4.79
C LYS A 125 -38.67 -5.78 -3.86
N THR A 126 -37.96 -6.52 -3.01
CA THR A 126 -36.90 -5.99 -2.16
C THR A 126 -35.78 -5.45 -3.03
N ILE A 127 -35.23 -6.26 -3.94
CA ILE A 127 -34.21 -5.82 -4.91
C ILE A 127 -34.69 -4.61 -5.73
N LYS A 128 -35.93 -4.65 -6.23
CA LYS A 128 -36.51 -3.55 -7.02
C LYS A 128 -36.71 -2.25 -6.20
N ASN A 129 -36.95 -2.36 -4.90
CA ASN A 129 -37.18 -1.22 -3.99
C ASN A 129 -35.89 -0.74 -3.29
N MET A 130 -34.73 -1.36 -3.57
CA MET A 130 -33.44 -0.99 -2.98
C MET A 130 -32.76 0.22 -3.63
N ASN A 131 -33.36 0.78 -4.69
CA ASN A 131 -32.79 1.80 -5.59
C ASN A 131 -32.48 3.18 -4.97
N GLY A 132 -32.60 3.38 -3.65
CA GLY A 132 -32.29 4.66 -3.00
C GLY A 132 -31.18 4.60 -1.96
N LYS A 133 -31.32 3.72 -0.95
CA LYS A 133 -30.45 3.74 0.24
C LYS A 133 -29.61 2.48 0.43
N SER A 134 -30.03 1.34 -0.11
CA SER A 134 -29.36 0.05 0.15
C SER A 134 -28.49 -0.45 -1.01
N PHE A 135 -28.71 0.09 -2.21
CA PHE A 135 -27.94 -0.25 -3.42
C PHE A 135 -26.42 -0.03 -3.27
N PRO A 136 -25.93 1.08 -2.68
CA PRO A 136 -24.49 1.29 -2.51
C PRO A 136 -23.81 0.19 -1.68
N TYR A 137 -24.47 -0.30 -0.62
CA TYR A 137 -23.92 -1.34 0.26
C TYR A 137 -23.77 -2.69 -0.44
N ILE A 138 -24.69 -3.06 -1.33
CA ILE A 138 -24.56 -4.28 -2.15
C ILE A 138 -23.40 -4.14 -3.12
N LEU A 139 -23.30 -3.00 -3.80
CA LEU A 139 -22.26 -2.76 -4.78
C LEU A 139 -20.87 -2.80 -4.14
N LEU A 140 -20.75 -2.31 -2.90
CA LEU A 140 -19.51 -2.31 -2.13
C LEU A 140 -19.18 -3.65 -1.49
N PHE A 141 -20.11 -4.61 -1.39
CA PHE A 141 -19.87 -5.89 -0.73
C PHE A 141 -18.72 -6.69 -1.39
N ILE A 142 -18.73 -6.82 -2.73
CA ILE A 142 -17.69 -7.55 -3.45
C ILE A 142 -16.32 -6.84 -3.35
N PRO A 143 -16.21 -5.52 -3.62
CA PRO A 143 -14.97 -4.77 -3.38
C PRO A 143 -14.46 -4.87 -1.94
N MET A 144 -15.35 -4.84 -0.94
CA MET A 144 -14.96 -4.98 0.46
C MET A 144 -14.36 -6.36 0.75
N LEU A 145 -14.91 -7.44 0.20
CA LEU A 145 -14.28 -8.77 0.30
C LEU A 145 -12.90 -8.79 -0.38
N GLY A 146 -12.78 -8.13 -1.53
CA GLY A 146 -11.48 -7.95 -2.22
C GLY A 146 -10.46 -7.22 -1.33
N VAL A 147 -10.84 -6.10 -0.71
CA VAL A 147 -9.97 -5.37 0.22
C VAL A 147 -9.59 -6.26 1.42
N LEU A 148 -10.55 -7.00 1.96
CA LEU A 148 -10.34 -7.84 3.12
C LEU A 148 -9.31 -8.97 2.84
N PHE A 149 -9.48 -9.72 1.75
CA PHE A 149 -8.61 -10.87 1.44
C PHE A 149 -7.34 -10.52 0.66
N LEU A 150 -7.38 -9.49 -0.20
CA LEU A 150 -6.23 -9.12 -1.05
C LEU A 150 -5.38 -8.01 -0.45
N THR A 151 -5.88 -7.26 0.53
CA THR A 151 -5.14 -6.17 1.18
C THR A 151 -4.93 -6.44 2.67
N ILE A 152 -6.00 -6.66 3.43
CA ILE A 152 -5.90 -6.77 4.91
C ILE A 152 -5.22 -8.08 5.32
N LEU A 153 -5.61 -9.22 4.73
CA LEU A 153 -5.03 -10.52 5.08
C LEU A 153 -3.51 -10.58 4.85
N PRO A 154 -2.95 -10.20 3.68
CA PRO A 154 -1.49 -10.19 3.49
C PRO A 154 -0.74 -9.25 4.44
N ILE A 155 -1.37 -8.13 4.85
CA ILE A 155 -0.77 -7.21 5.84
C ILE A 155 -0.70 -7.90 7.20
N ILE A 156 -1.77 -8.51 7.68
CA ILE A 156 -1.77 -9.23 8.97
C ILE A 156 -0.77 -10.39 8.93
N PHE A 157 -0.74 -11.13 7.82
CA PHE A 157 0.21 -12.21 7.62
C PHE A 157 1.68 -11.73 7.65
N MET A 158 2.00 -10.64 6.95
CA MET A 158 3.32 -9.99 7.03
C MET A 158 3.64 -9.59 8.48
N VAL A 159 2.68 -8.99 9.18
CA VAL A 159 2.85 -8.60 10.58
C VAL A 159 3.18 -9.80 11.45
N MET A 160 2.45 -10.91 11.30
CA MET A 160 2.70 -12.16 12.04
C MET A 160 4.11 -12.71 11.78
N ILE A 161 4.56 -12.75 10.52
CA ILE A 161 5.93 -13.19 10.17
C ILE A 161 7.00 -12.37 10.89
N ALA A 162 6.79 -11.07 11.13
CA ALA A 162 7.78 -10.24 11.83
C ALA A 162 8.07 -10.71 13.26
N PHE A 163 7.11 -11.39 13.90
CA PHE A 163 7.23 -11.93 15.26
C PHE A 163 7.65 -13.40 15.30
N THR A 164 8.10 -13.96 14.18
CA THR A 164 8.62 -15.32 14.10
C THR A 164 10.10 -15.37 13.71
N ASN A 165 10.71 -16.56 13.78
CA ASN A 165 12.07 -16.81 13.32
C ASN A 165 12.17 -17.17 11.82
N TYR A 166 11.11 -16.96 11.02
CA TYR A 166 11.04 -17.40 9.62
C TYR A 166 12.14 -16.79 8.74
N SER A 167 13.23 -17.54 8.57
CA SER A 167 14.45 -17.08 7.92
C SER A 167 15.38 -18.24 7.54
N MET A 168 16.10 -18.05 6.44
CA MET A 168 17.19 -18.94 6.03
C MET A 168 18.41 -18.76 6.96
N PRO A 169 19.19 -19.81 7.29
CA PRO A 169 19.09 -21.20 6.81
C PRO A 169 18.29 -22.15 7.70
N ASN A 170 17.94 -21.74 8.92
CA ASN A 170 17.55 -22.67 9.98
C ASN A 170 16.03 -22.87 10.11
N HIS A 171 15.20 -21.95 9.62
CA HIS A 171 13.75 -21.98 9.81
C HIS A 171 13.05 -21.83 8.46
N ILE A 172 13.21 -22.83 7.59
CA ILE A 172 12.56 -22.92 6.28
C ILE A 172 11.65 -24.16 6.27
N PRO A 173 10.33 -23.98 6.42
CA PRO A 173 9.37 -25.06 6.31
C PRO A 173 9.35 -25.69 4.90
N PRO A 174 8.95 -26.97 4.77
CA PRO A 174 8.57 -27.88 5.86
C PRO A 174 9.78 -28.52 6.55
N LYS A 175 11.01 -28.28 6.05
CA LYS A 175 12.24 -28.92 6.58
C LYS A 175 12.49 -28.55 8.04
N SER A 176 12.29 -27.29 8.39
CA SER A 176 12.42 -26.79 9.76
C SER A 176 11.28 -25.85 10.04
N LEU A 177 10.55 -26.13 11.12
CA LEU A 177 9.39 -25.34 11.52
C LEU A 177 9.81 -23.92 11.94
N VAL A 178 8.81 -23.05 12.00
CA VAL A 178 8.93 -21.66 12.41
C VAL A 178 8.29 -21.51 13.79
N ASP A 179 8.95 -20.78 14.68
CA ASP A 179 8.45 -20.50 16.03
C ASP A 179 8.17 -19.01 16.21
N TRP A 180 7.27 -18.71 17.16
CA TRP A 180 7.06 -17.37 17.66
C TRP A 180 8.24 -16.93 18.53
N VAL A 181 8.89 -15.84 18.15
CA VAL A 181 10.01 -15.23 18.90
C VAL A 181 9.67 -13.88 19.51
N GLY A 182 8.42 -13.44 19.35
CA GLY A 182 7.96 -12.15 19.86
C GLY A 182 8.78 -11.00 19.25
N PHE A 183 9.38 -10.17 20.10
CA PHE A 183 10.08 -8.97 19.66
C PHE A 183 11.56 -9.19 19.29
N GLN A 184 12.07 -10.43 19.32
CA GLN A 184 13.48 -10.71 19.09
C GLN A 184 13.98 -10.19 17.74
N THR A 185 13.21 -10.35 16.65
CA THR A 185 13.55 -9.83 15.32
C THR A 185 13.79 -8.32 15.31
N PHE A 186 12.98 -7.56 16.06
CA PHE A 186 13.11 -6.10 16.16
C PHE A 186 14.32 -5.71 17.01
N LEU A 187 14.56 -6.44 18.10
CA LEU A 187 15.75 -6.25 18.92
C LEU A 187 17.01 -6.55 18.10
N ASP A 188 17.01 -7.62 17.32
CA ASP A 188 18.12 -8.00 16.44
C ASP A 188 18.39 -6.94 15.38
N LEU A 189 17.33 -6.40 14.75
CA LEU A 189 17.42 -5.31 13.78
C LEU A 189 18.10 -4.06 14.36
N LEU A 190 17.85 -3.74 15.63
CA LEU A 190 18.34 -2.52 16.27
C LEU A 190 19.66 -2.70 17.05
N SER A 191 19.95 -3.91 17.53
CA SER A 191 21.08 -4.19 18.43
C SER A 191 22.24 -4.93 17.75
N LEU A 192 21.96 -5.84 16.80
CA LEU A 192 23.04 -6.57 16.13
C LEU A 192 23.75 -5.63 15.15
N SER A 193 25.05 -5.43 15.37
CA SER A 193 25.83 -4.42 14.64
C SER A 193 25.75 -4.54 13.11
N SER A 194 25.56 -5.73 12.55
CA SER A 194 25.40 -5.94 11.10
C SER A 194 24.05 -5.40 10.60
N TRP A 195 22.97 -5.70 11.32
CA TRP A 195 21.62 -5.27 10.96
C TRP A 195 21.37 -3.80 11.30
N SER A 196 21.78 -3.34 12.47
CA SER A 196 21.54 -1.98 12.94
C SER A 196 22.26 -0.94 12.10
N LYS A 197 23.54 -1.18 11.75
CA LYS A 197 24.32 -0.31 10.85
C LYS A 197 23.67 -0.19 9.48
N THR A 198 23.15 -1.30 8.96
CA THR A 198 22.42 -1.33 7.68
C THR A 198 21.11 -0.58 7.78
N PHE A 199 20.32 -0.87 8.83
CA PHE A 199 19.01 -0.27 9.06
C PHE A 199 19.12 1.25 9.17
N PHE A 200 19.97 1.78 10.04
CA PHE A 200 20.13 3.24 10.19
C PHE A 200 20.73 3.89 8.94
N GLY A 201 21.65 3.20 8.25
CA GLY A 201 22.22 3.69 7.01
C GLY A 201 21.19 3.82 5.88
N VAL A 202 20.39 2.77 5.67
CA VAL A 202 19.32 2.71 4.66
C VAL A 202 18.15 3.63 5.05
N LEU A 203 17.76 3.69 6.32
CA LEU A 203 16.73 4.60 6.83
C LEU A 203 17.13 6.06 6.60
N THR A 204 18.36 6.42 6.96
CA THR A 204 18.87 7.79 6.76
C THR A 204 18.86 8.16 5.29
N TRP A 205 19.34 7.27 4.41
CA TRP A 205 19.27 7.51 2.98
C TRP A 205 17.83 7.57 2.47
N THR A 206 16.91 6.74 2.97
CA THR A 206 15.49 6.77 2.58
C THR A 206 14.84 8.10 2.91
N VAL A 207 15.14 8.67 4.08
CA VAL A 207 14.63 10.00 4.47
C VAL A 207 15.25 11.10 3.61
N ILE A 208 16.58 11.09 3.42
CA ILE A 208 17.27 12.06 2.55
C ILE A 208 16.71 12.00 1.13
N TRP A 209 16.58 10.78 0.59
CA TRP A 209 15.96 10.51 -0.70
C TRP A 209 14.56 11.10 -0.78
N ALA A 210 13.68 10.77 0.17
CA ALA A 210 12.29 11.24 0.13
C ALA A 210 12.20 12.77 0.16
N ILE A 211 13.04 13.44 0.97
CA ILE A 211 13.10 14.90 1.02
C ILE A 211 13.59 15.45 -0.33
N LEU A 212 14.78 15.01 -0.78
CA LEU A 212 15.39 15.53 -2.00
C LEU A 212 14.49 15.27 -3.21
N ALA A 213 14.05 14.03 -3.42
CA ALA A 213 13.17 13.63 -4.51
C ALA A 213 11.88 14.46 -4.56
N THR A 214 11.28 14.76 -3.40
CA THR A 214 10.05 15.55 -3.35
C THR A 214 10.32 17.02 -3.64
N VAL A 215 11.31 17.60 -2.94
CA VAL A 215 11.65 19.03 -3.05
C VAL A 215 12.12 19.36 -4.46
N THR A 216 13.05 18.59 -5.03
CA THR A 216 13.60 18.86 -6.36
C THR A 216 12.55 18.71 -7.45
N CYS A 217 11.67 17.72 -7.37
CA CYS A 217 10.60 17.54 -8.35
C CYS A 217 9.51 18.60 -8.22
N TYR A 218 9.12 18.95 -6.99
CA TYR A 218 8.10 19.97 -6.76
C TYR A 218 8.56 21.35 -7.21
N PHE A 219 9.71 21.82 -6.71
CA PHE A 219 10.23 23.14 -7.09
C PHE A 219 10.72 23.19 -8.54
N GLY A 220 11.24 22.09 -9.08
CA GLY A 220 11.52 21.98 -10.51
C GLY A 220 10.24 22.10 -11.35
N GLY A 221 9.17 21.42 -10.94
CA GLY A 221 7.85 21.54 -11.58
C GLY A 221 7.26 22.94 -11.50
N LEU A 222 7.38 23.59 -10.33
CA LEU A 222 6.99 24.98 -10.12
C LEU A 222 7.75 25.91 -11.06
N LEU A 223 9.08 25.77 -11.11
CA LEU A 223 9.93 26.58 -11.97
C LEU A 223 9.52 26.45 -13.44
N VAL A 224 9.38 25.22 -13.94
CA VAL A 224 8.97 24.97 -15.33
C VAL A 224 7.57 25.51 -15.60
N ALA A 225 6.61 25.33 -14.68
CA ALA A 225 5.26 25.86 -14.82
C ALA A 225 5.24 27.40 -14.93
N LEU A 226 6.02 28.10 -14.09
CA LEU A 226 6.16 29.55 -14.12
C LEU A 226 6.81 30.03 -15.42
N LEU A 227 7.84 29.33 -15.90
CA LEU A 227 8.50 29.64 -17.17
C LEU A 227 7.52 29.53 -18.34
N ILE A 228 6.73 28.45 -18.40
CA ILE A 228 5.70 28.27 -19.44
C ILE A 228 4.64 29.37 -19.37
N GLU A 229 4.26 29.80 -18.16
CA GLU A 229 3.22 30.81 -17.99
C GLU A 229 3.66 32.25 -18.20
N GLN A 230 4.96 32.51 -18.24
CA GLN A 230 5.50 33.86 -18.36
C GLN A 230 4.94 34.62 -19.58
N LYS A 231 4.64 35.92 -19.36
CA LYS A 231 4.24 36.85 -20.43
C LYS A 231 5.39 36.93 -21.45
N GLY A 232 5.17 36.48 -22.69
CA GLY A 232 6.15 36.49 -23.78
C GLY A 232 6.45 35.13 -24.40
N ILE A 233 6.16 34.02 -23.70
CA ILE A 233 6.34 32.68 -24.27
C ILE A 233 5.29 32.40 -25.35
N ARG A 234 5.76 32.22 -26.59
CA ARG A 234 4.94 31.77 -27.72
C ARG A 234 4.84 30.24 -27.72
N PHE A 235 3.76 29.73 -28.30
CA PHE A 235 3.49 28.28 -28.41
C PHE A 235 3.45 27.54 -27.06
N LYS A 236 2.85 28.13 -26.02
CA LYS A 236 2.71 27.51 -24.69
C LYS A 236 2.24 26.05 -24.73
N LYS A 237 1.30 25.71 -25.63
CA LYS A 237 0.82 24.33 -25.82
C LYS A 237 1.95 23.37 -26.21
N LEU A 238 2.85 23.77 -27.13
CA LEU A 238 3.99 22.95 -27.55
C LEU A 238 4.93 22.65 -26.39
N TRP A 239 5.31 23.68 -25.62
CA TRP A 239 6.19 23.52 -24.47
C TRP A 239 5.58 22.61 -23.40
N ARG A 240 4.29 22.79 -23.09
CA ARG A 240 3.55 21.89 -22.19
C ARG A 240 3.60 20.45 -22.69
N THR A 241 3.35 20.22 -23.98
CA THR A 241 3.40 18.86 -24.55
C THR A 241 4.80 18.25 -24.43
N ILE A 242 5.86 18.98 -24.79
CA ILE A 242 7.25 18.49 -24.73
C ILE A 242 7.62 18.11 -23.29
N PHE A 243 7.35 18.99 -22.32
CA PHE A 243 7.74 18.75 -20.93
C PHE A 243 6.88 17.70 -20.21
N ILE A 244 5.72 17.31 -20.75
CA ILE A 244 4.90 16.21 -20.23
C ILE A 244 5.42 14.84 -20.71
N LEU A 245 6.17 14.78 -21.82
CA LEU A 245 6.61 13.51 -22.43
C LEU A 245 7.29 12.53 -21.46
N PRO A 246 8.18 12.94 -20.56
CA PRO A 246 8.82 12.00 -19.64
C PRO A 246 7.83 11.25 -18.73
N TYR A 247 6.70 11.88 -18.40
CA TYR A 247 5.62 11.26 -17.63
C TYR A 247 4.67 10.44 -18.51
N ALA A 248 4.49 10.82 -19.78
CA ALA A 248 3.63 10.10 -20.71
C ALA A 248 4.21 8.73 -21.12
N ILE A 249 5.53 8.59 -21.11
CA ILE A 249 6.21 7.31 -21.41
C ILE A 249 6.19 6.42 -20.16
N PRO A 250 5.88 5.11 -20.27
CA PRO A 250 5.92 4.18 -19.15
C PRO A 250 7.27 4.23 -18.40
N GLN A 251 7.21 4.44 -17.08
CA GLN A 251 8.40 4.61 -16.25
C GLN A 251 9.39 3.45 -16.35
N LEU A 252 8.89 2.20 -16.49
CA LEU A 252 9.73 1.02 -16.64
C LEU A 252 10.75 1.19 -17.78
N ILE A 253 10.27 1.57 -18.96
CA ILE A 253 11.10 1.72 -20.17
C ILE A 253 12.08 2.89 -19.98
N SER A 254 11.57 4.03 -19.50
CA SER A 254 12.38 5.22 -19.29
C SER A 254 13.55 4.97 -18.33
N LEU A 255 13.31 4.28 -17.21
CA LEU A 255 14.33 4.00 -16.20
C LEU A 255 15.38 3.01 -16.69
N LEU A 256 14.99 1.98 -17.46
CA LEU A 256 15.93 1.05 -18.06
C LEU A 256 16.81 1.72 -19.13
N ILE A 257 16.23 2.62 -19.93
CA ILE A 257 17.00 3.46 -20.86
C ILE A 257 17.97 4.34 -20.09
N MET A 258 17.53 5.03 -19.04
CA MET A 258 18.40 5.87 -18.20
C MET A 258 19.56 5.05 -17.59
N ARG A 259 19.29 3.82 -17.12
CA ARG A 259 20.36 2.92 -16.64
C ARG A 259 21.42 2.65 -17.70
N ASN A 260 21.01 2.45 -18.95
CA ASN A 260 21.94 2.26 -20.06
C ASN A 260 22.68 3.55 -20.44
N LEU A 261 22.00 4.70 -20.43
CA LEU A 261 22.61 6.00 -20.70
C LEU A 261 23.72 6.33 -19.70
N PHE A 262 23.48 6.08 -18.42
CA PHE A 262 24.42 6.28 -17.32
C PHE A 262 25.38 5.10 -17.10
N ASN A 263 25.42 4.11 -18.00
CA ASN A 263 26.34 3.00 -17.85
C ASN A 263 27.80 3.47 -17.95
N GLY A 264 28.64 3.08 -16.98
CA GLY A 264 30.03 3.51 -16.90
C GLY A 264 30.91 3.05 -18.07
N GLN A 265 30.61 1.91 -18.68
CA GLN A 265 31.45 1.25 -19.68
C GLN A 265 31.09 1.66 -21.11
N PHE A 266 29.81 1.56 -21.46
CA PHE A 266 29.28 1.75 -22.82
C PHE A 266 28.19 2.84 -22.91
N GLY A 267 27.88 3.53 -21.81
CA GLY A 267 26.81 4.51 -21.80
C GLY A 267 27.17 5.74 -22.65
N PRO A 268 26.28 6.21 -23.55
CA PRO A 268 26.56 7.35 -24.42
C PRO A 268 26.89 8.64 -23.66
N ILE A 269 26.39 8.82 -22.43
CA ILE A 269 26.75 9.98 -21.60
C ILE A 269 28.27 10.02 -21.38
N ASN A 270 28.89 8.89 -21.05
CA ASN A 270 30.33 8.80 -20.87
C ASN A 270 31.10 8.89 -22.20
N GLU A 271 30.53 8.41 -23.30
CA GLU A 271 31.13 8.59 -24.63
C GLU A 271 31.20 10.07 -25.01
N TYR A 272 30.10 10.82 -24.83
CA TYR A 272 30.09 12.26 -25.06
C TYR A 272 31.03 13.01 -24.12
N LEU A 273 31.05 12.68 -22.81
CA LEU A 273 31.99 13.29 -21.88
C LEU A 273 33.45 13.06 -22.29
N ALA A 274 33.79 11.85 -22.75
CA ALA A 274 35.11 11.54 -23.28
C ALA A 274 35.42 12.34 -24.56
N MET A 275 34.46 12.54 -25.46
CA MET A 275 34.62 13.38 -26.65
C MET A 275 34.90 14.85 -26.30
N PHE A 276 34.33 15.37 -25.22
CA PHE A 276 34.59 16.73 -24.71
C PHE A 276 35.83 16.83 -23.79
N GLY A 277 36.60 15.75 -23.65
CA GLY A 277 37.83 15.74 -22.84
C GLY A 277 37.61 15.66 -21.31
N LEU A 278 36.39 15.38 -20.85
CA LEU A 278 36.04 15.31 -19.42
C LEU A 278 36.25 13.91 -18.80
N GLY A 279 36.64 12.91 -19.60
CA GLY A 279 36.85 11.53 -19.16
C GLY A 279 35.54 10.77 -18.89
N LYS A 280 35.65 9.52 -18.41
CA LYS A 280 34.49 8.67 -18.06
C LYS A 280 34.22 8.73 -16.56
N LEU A 281 32.95 8.92 -16.18
CA LEU A 281 32.54 8.98 -14.78
C LEU A 281 31.86 7.67 -14.31
N PRO A 282 32.08 7.23 -13.05
CA PRO A 282 31.50 6.01 -12.50
C PRO A 282 30.06 6.24 -11.97
N TRP A 283 29.15 6.71 -12.83
CA TRP A 283 27.80 7.16 -12.45
C TRP A 283 27.02 6.22 -11.53
N LEU A 284 27.05 4.91 -11.80
CA LEU A 284 26.27 3.92 -11.05
C LEU A 284 27.12 3.03 -10.14
N THR A 285 28.45 3.15 -10.20
CA THR A 285 29.39 2.31 -9.44
C THR A 285 30.04 3.06 -8.27
N ASP A 286 30.10 4.39 -8.31
CA ASP A 286 30.45 5.21 -7.14
C ASP A 286 29.18 5.46 -6.28
N PRO A 287 29.23 5.22 -4.95
CA PRO A 287 28.06 5.39 -4.08
C PRO A 287 27.43 6.79 -4.10
N THR A 288 28.24 7.84 -4.22
CA THR A 288 27.76 9.22 -4.15
C THR A 288 27.16 9.66 -5.48
N LEU A 289 27.85 9.34 -6.58
CA LEU A 289 27.34 9.59 -7.92
C LEU A 289 26.09 8.77 -8.20
N ALA A 290 26.00 7.52 -7.77
CA ALA A 290 24.80 6.69 -7.97
C ALA A 290 23.56 7.31 -7.30
N LYS A 291 23.73 7.85 -6.09
CA LYS A 291 22.69 8.61 -5.39
C LYS A 291 22.31 9.89 -6.12
N ALA A 292 23.29 10.65 -6.61
CA ALA A 292 23.06 11.88 -7.36
C ALA A 292 22.34 11.61 -8.69
N THR A 293 22.77 10.59 -9.43
CA THR A 293 22.15 10.13 -10.68
C THR A 293 20.71 9.68 -10.42
N ALA A 294 20.44 8.96 -9.33
CA ALA A 294 19.07 8.58 -8.97
C ALA A 294 18.17 9.80 -8.73
N ILE A 295 18.64 10.82 -8.02
CA ILE A 295 17.89 12.07 -7.82
C ILE A 295 17.68 12.81 -9.16
N PHE A 296 18.69 12.88 -10.00
CA PHE A 296 18.58 13.52 -11.32
C PHE A 296 17.56 12.82 -12.23
N VAL A 297 17.59 11.49 -12.29
CA VAL A 297 16.60 10.71 -13.05
C VAL A 297 15.21 10.87 -12.44
N ASN A 298 15.10 10.94 -11.10
CA ASN A 298 13.83 11.23 -10.44
C ASN A 298 13.28 12.60 -10.83
N MET A 299 14.12 13.62 -10.91
CA MET A 299 13.73 14.95 -11.40
C MET A 299 13.16 14.88 -12.81
N TRP A 300 13.82 14.13 -13.71
CA TRP A 300 13.36 14.00 -15.09
C TRP A 300 11.95 13.37 -15.19
N VAL A 301 11.65 12.35 -14.38
CA VAL A 301 10.32 11.70 -14.35
C VAL A 301 9.29 12.51 -13.53
N GLY A 302 9.72 13.15 -12.44
CA GLY A 302 8.83 13.75 -11.44
C GLY A 302 8.48 15.21 -11.67
N ILE A 303 9.37 16.01 -12.26
CA ILE A 303 9.09 17.42 -12.62
C ILE A 303 7.82 17.57 -13.47
N PRO A 304 7.59 16.76 -14.52
CA PRO A 304 6.38 16.87 -15.33
C PRO A 304 5.08 16.74 -14.54
N VAL A 305 5.06 15.85 -13.54
CA VAL A 305 3.88 15.61 -12.68
C VAL A 305 3.56 16.87 -11.88
N SER A 306 4.56 17.41 -11.19
CA SER A 306 4.40 18.63 -10.38
C SER A 306 4.09 19.85 -11.26
N MET A 307 4.70 19.94 -12.44
CA MET A 307 4.43 21.01 -13.41
C MET A 307 2.96 21.03 -13.85
N VAL A 308 2.39 19.90 -14.30
CA VAL A 308 1.00 19.84 -14.77
C VAL A 308 0.02 20.24 -13.67
N LEU A 309 0.28 19.76 -12.46
CA LEU A 309 -0.54 20.03 -11.29
C LEU A 309 -0.51 21.53 -10.94
N ILE A 310 0.69 22.11 -10.89
CA ILE A 310 0.87 23.54 -10.58
C ILE A 310 0.27 24.41 -11.69
N LEU A 311 0.39 24.03 -12.97
CA LEU A 311 -0.27 24.74 -14.07
C LEU A 311 -1.80 24.80 -13.87
N GLY A 312 -2.43 23.72 -13.42
CA GLY A 312 -3.86 23.71 -13.07
C GLY A 312 -4.19 24.71 -11.96
N VAL A 313 -3.38 24.74 -10.89
CA VAL A 313 -3.57 25.67 -9.77
C VAL A 313 -3.33 27.13 -10.20
N LEU A 314 -2.29 27.40 -10.99
CA LEU A 314 -1.99 28.75 -11.48
C LEU A 314 -3.16 29.34 -12.29
N THR A 315 -3.92 28.51 -13.01
CA THR A 315 -5.10 28.98 -13.75
C THR A 315 -6.30 29.33 -12.86
N ALA A 316 -6.32 28.86 -11.60
CA ALA A 316 -7.38 29.15 -10.64
C ALA A 316 -7.15 30.45 -9.86
N ILE A 317 -5.94 31.04 -9.91
CA ILE A 317 -5.64 32.28 -9.20
C ILE A 317 -6.33 33.46 -9.91
N PRO A 318 -7.20 34.23 -9.23
CA PRO A 318 -7.85 35.41 -9.82
C PRO A 318 -6.82 36.43 -10.32
N LYS A 319 -7.04 36.97 -11.53
CA LYS A 319 -6.14 37.96 -12.14
C LYS A 319 -6.08 39.26 -11.32
N ASP A 320 -7.20 39.63 -10.71
CA ASP A 320 -7.36 40.83 -9.90
C ASP A 320 -6.34 40.89 -8.74
N MET A 321 -5.92 39.75 -8.19
CA MET A 321 -4.86 39.71 -7.18
C MET A 321 -3.50 40.16 -7.72
N TYR A 322 -3.18 39.80 -8.97
CA TYR A 322 -1.95 40.23 -9.62
C TYR A 322 -2.01 41.70 -10.05
N GLU A 323 -3.19 42.17 -10.45
CA GLU A 323 -3.43 43.57 -10.84
C GLU A 323 -3.35 44.50 -9.64
N ALA A 324 -3.98 44.13 -8.51
CA ALA A 324 -3.88 44.87 -7.25
C ALA A 324 -2.42 45.00 -6.79
N ALA A 325 -1.65 43.89 -6.82
CA ALA A 325 -0.23 43.94 -6.49
C ALA A 325 0.59 44.82 -7.45
N GLU A 326 0.21 44.91 -8.73
CA GLU A 326 0.86 45.79 -9.71
C GLU A 326 0.54 47.27 -9.46
N VAL A 327 -0.69 47.59 -9.02
CA VAL A 327 -1.08 48.93 -8.55
C VAL A 327 -0.28 49.32 -7.31
N ASP A 328 -0.01 48.39 -6.40
CA ASP A 328 0.85 48.59 -5.21
C ASP A 328 2.36 48.66 -5.55
N GLY A 329 2.74 48.60 -6.84
CA GLY A 329 4.12 48.69 -7.29
C GLY A 329 4.95 47.41 -7.10
N ALA A 330 4.30 46.26 -6.90
CA ALA A 330 5.00 45.00 -6.68
C ALA A 330 5.70 44.50 -7.96
N ASN A 331 7.01 44.24 -7.84
CA ASN A 331 7.80 43.62 -8.89
C ASN A 331 7.48 42.12 -9.06
N ALA A 332 8.01 41.47 -10.09
CA ALA A 332 7.70 40.07 -10.41
C ALA A 332 8.05 39.09 -9.27
N TYR A 333 9.17 39.29 -8.57
CA TYR A 333 9.58 38.44 -7.45
C TYR A 333 8.65 38.64 -6.24
N GLN A 334 8.24 39.88 -5.96
CA GLN A 334 7.26 40.18 -4.92
C GLN A 334 5.90 39.55 -5.22
N LYS A 335 5.41 39.66 -6.46
CA LYS A 335 4.18 38.97 -6.90
C LYS A 335 4.28 37.45 -6.73
N PHE A 336 5.40 36.86 -7.10
CA PHE A 336 5.64 35.43 -6.87
C PHE A 336 5.59 35.07 -5.38
N LYS A 337 6.31 35.80 -4.52
CA LYS A 337 6.44 35.48 -3.10
C LYS A 337 5.15 35.73 -2.29
N ILE A 338 4.38 36.75 -2.65
CA ILE A 338 3.20 37.19 -1.89
C ILE A 338 1.90 36.57 -2.43
N VAL A 339 1.77 36.41 -3.75
CA VAL A 339 0.55 35.90 -4.38
C VAL A 339 0.72 34.45 -4.82
N THR A 340 1.67 34.20 -5.73
CA THR A 340 1.75 32.90 -6.42
C THR A 340 2.15 31.75 -5.50
N LEU A 341 3.29 31.86 -4.82
CA LEU A 341 3.86 30.79 -4.01
C LEU A 341 2.95 30.40 -2.83
N PRO A 342 2.38 31.33 -2.05
CA PRO A 342 1.47 30.96 -0.95
C PRO A 342 0.21 30.26 -1.45
N PHE A 343 -0.40 30.75 -2.54
CA PHE A 343 -1.59 30.14 -3.10
C PHE A 343 -1.31 28.73 -3.65
N VAL A 344 -0.21 28.59 -4.40
CA VAL A 344 0.21 27.29 -4.96
C VAL A 344 0.54 26.31 -3.83
N LEU A 345 1.33 26.71 -2.83
CA LEU A 345 1.65 25.84 -1.70
C LEU A 345 0.40 25.42 -0.93
N PHE A 346 -0.54 26.34 -0.70
CA PHE A 346 -1.80 26.02 -0.02
C PHE A 346 -2.62 24.98 -0.77
N ALA A 347 -2.84 25.18 -2.08
CA ALA A 347 -3.62 24.28 -2.92
C ALA A 347 -2.92 22.93 -3.16
N THR A 348 -1.59 22.89 -3.15
CA THR A 348 -0.80 21.68 -3.49
C THR A 348 -0.23 20.96 -2.27
N ALA A 349 -0.36 21.50 -1.05
CA ALA A 349 0.15 20.89 0.18
C ALA A 349 -0.30 19.43 0.38
N PRO A 350 -1.60 19.08 0.22
CA PRO A 350 -2.06 17.68 0.29
C PRO A 350 -1.30 16.73 -0.64
N ILE A 351 -0.98 17.21 -1.84
CA ILE A 351 -0.37 16.40 -2.88
C ILE A 351 1.13 16.31 -2.66
N LEU A 352 1.77 17.37 -2.18
CA LEU A 352 3.17 17.34 -1.76
C LEU A 352 3.42 16.29 -0.66
N ILE A 353 2.48 16.18 0.30
CA ILE A 353 2.52 15.16 1.36
C ILE A 353 2.41 13.76 0.77
N THR A 354 1.45 13.56 -0.13
CA THR A 354 1.26 12.27 -0.82
C THR A 354 2.49 11.90 -1.66
N GLN A 355 3.11 12.86 -2.36
CA GLN A 355 4.35 12.66 -3.11
C GLN A 355 5.52 12.28 -2.19
N PHE A 356 5.64 12.94 -1.03
CA PHE A 356 6.66 12.61 -0.04
C PHE A 356 6.50 11.18 0.49
N ALA A 357 5.28 10.80 0.89
CA ALA A 357 4.98 9.43 1.30
C ALA A 357 5.26 8.41 0.17
N GLY A 358 4.92 8.75 -1.07
CA GLY A 358 5.24 7.95 -2.25
C GLY A 358 6.74 7.79 -2.46
N ASN A 359 7.54 8.83 -2.22
CA ASN A 359 8.99 8.78 -2.40
C ASN A 359 9.71 7.89 -1.37
N ILE A 360 9.18 7.74 -0.16
CA ILE A 360 9.69 6.76 0.84
C ILE A 360 9.61 5.33 0.27
N ASN A 361 8.55 5.04 -0.49
CA ASN A 361 8.29 3.74 -1.12
C ASN A 361 8.60 3.71 -2.62
N ASN A 362 9.53 4.54 -3.12
CA ASN A 362 9.86 4.61 -4.55
C ASN A 362 10.72 3.42 -5.02
N PHE A 363 10.12 2.23 -4.98
CA PHE A 363 10.74 0.97 -5.35
C PHE A 363 11.20 0.96 -6.81
N ASN A 364 10.30 1.32 -7.73
CA ASN A 364 10.54 1.20 -9.17
C ASN A 364 11.78 1.97 -9.63
N LEU A 365 11.95 3.21 -9.17
CA LEU A 365 13.08 4.02 -9.60
C LEU A 365 14.40 3.38 -9.20
N ILE A 366 14.56 3.05 -7.92
CA ILE A 366 15.82 2.52 -7.40
C ILE A 366 16.07 1.12 -7.95
N PHE A 367 15.06 0.25 -7.96
CA PHE A 367 15.19 -1.12 -8.44
C PHE A 367 15.60 -1.19 -9.92
N LEU A 368 14.97 -0.38 -10.79
CA LEU A 368 15.22 -0.43 -12.23
C LEU A 368 16.49 0.31 -12.65
N LEU A 369 16.80 1.43 -11.98
CA LEU A 369 17.96 2.26 -12.33
C LEU A 369 19.27 1.69 -11.78
N THR A 370 19.27 1.31 -10.49
CA THR A 370 20.49 0.95 -9.75
C THR A 370 20.43 -0.47 -9.17
N ALA A 371 19.24 -1.04 -9.01
CA ALA A 371 19.01 -2.25 -8.22
C ALA A 371 19.56 -2.15 -6.77
N GLY A 372 19.68 -0.94 -6.21
CA GLY A 372 20.24 -0.68 -4.89
C GLY A 372 21.78 -0.63 -4.83
N GLU A 373 22.47 -0.86 -5.94
CA GLU A 373 23.92 -0.80 -6.08
C GLU A 373 24.47 0.63 -5.98
N PRO A 374 25.78 0.83 -5.74
CA PRO A 374 26.84 -0.18 -5.54
C PRO A 374 26.81 -0.84 -4.15
N LYS A 375 27.28 -2.10 -4.08
CA LYS A 375 27.47 -2.85 -2.84
C LYS A 375 28.18 -2.02 -1.78
N ASN A 376 27.66 -2.05 -0.56
CA ASN A 376 28.29 -1.45 0.60
C ASN A 376 28.78 -2.56 1.53
N GLY A 377 30.10 -2.72 1.69
CA GLY A 377 30.68 -3.78 2.53
C GLY A 377 30.35 -3.67 4.01
N SER A 378 29.82 -2.53 4.47
CA SER A 378 29.31 -2.36 5.84
C SER A 378 27.84 -2.76 6.01
N TYR A 379 27.14 -3.08 4.93
CA TYR A 379 25.70 -3.35 4.94
C TYR A 379 25.40 -4.82 4.71
N GLN A 380 24.36 -5.30 5.39
CA GLN A 380 23.86 -6.66 5.32
C GLN A 380 22.80 -6.77 4.24
N PHE A 381 23.17 -7.37 3.11
CA PHE A 381 22.30 -7.59 1.95
C PHE A 381 21.67 -6.31 1.36
N ALA A 382 22.27 -5.14 1.61
CA ALA A 382 21.88 -3.87 1.02
C ALA A 382 23.08 -3.24 0.30
N GLY A 383 22.81 -2.43 -0.71
CA GLY A 383 23.77 -1.55 -1.34
C GLY A 383 23.59 -0.10 -0.91
N SER A 384 24.34 0.79 -1.55
CA SER A 384 24.46 2.18 -1.13
C SER A 384 23.23 3.04 -1.48
N THR A 385 22.48 2.66 -2.52
CA THR A 385 21.31 3.42 -2.99
C THR A 385 19.98 2.82 -2.56
N ASP A 386 20.00 1.66 -1.90
CA ASP A 386 18.79 0.98 -1.42
C ASP A 386 17.95 1.88 -0.50
N LEU A 387 16.66 1.89 -0.75
CA LEU A 387 15.65 2.39 0.19
C LEU A 387 15.21 1.23 1.09
N LEU A 388 14.54 1.54 2.20
CA LEU A 388 13.98 0.49 3.07
C LEU A 388 13.11 -0.50 2.28
N VAL A 389 12.32 -0.02 1.30
CA VAL A 389 11.47 -0.87 0.45
C VAL A 389 12.26 -1.76 -0.50
N THR A 390 13.38 -1.30 -1.07
CA THR A 390 14.20 -2.14 -1.96
C THR A 390 15.07 -3.12 -1.18
N TRP A 391 15.51 -2.74 0.01
CA TRP A 391 16.18 -3.66 0.93
C TRP A 391 15.23 -4.75 1.42
N LEU A 392 14.00 -4.40 1.83
CA LEU A 392 12.94 -5.36 2.15
C LEU A 392 12.75 -6.37 1.02
N TYR A 393 12.62 -5.90 -0.21
CA TYR A 393 12.48 -6.76 -1.38
C TYR A 393 13.65 -7.75 -1.54
N LYS A 394 14.90 -7.28 -1.39
CA LYS A 394 16.10 -8.13 -1.46
C LYS A 394 16.11 -9.19 -0.37
N LEU A 395 15.74 -8.82 0.85
CA LEU A 395 15.64 -9.76 1.97
C LEU A 395 14.60 -10.85 1.70
N THR A 396 13.45 -10.50 1.14
CA THR A 396 12.38 -11.46 0.83
C THR A 396 12.73 -12.37 -0.35
N LEU A 397 13.17 -11.82 -1.49
CA LEU A 397 13.30 -12.59 -2.72
C LEU A 397 14.69 -13.17 -2.96
N ASN A 398 15.76 -12.51 -2.50
CA ASN A 398 17.12 -12.95 -2.78
C ASN A 398 17.74 -13.70 -1.60
N GLN A 399 17.35 -13.38 -0.36
CA GLN A 399 18.02 -13.87 0.85
C GLN A 399 17.14 -14.72 1.77
N SER A 400 15.84 -14.81 1.48
CA SER A 400 14.86 -15.56 2.29
C SER A 400 14.91 -15.19 3.78
N GLN A 401 15.14 -13.91 4.09
CA GLN A 401 15.12 -13.33 5.44
C GLN A 401 13.74 -12.71 5.72
N TYR A 402 12.70 -13.55 5.77
CA TYR A 402 11.30 -13.11 5.77
C TYR A 402 10.91 -12.36 7.03
N ASN A 403 11.32 -12.83 8.21
CA ASN A 403 11.07 -12.14 9.48
C ASN A 403 11.66 -10.72 9.50
N MET A 404 12.91 -10.57 9.09
CA MET A 404 13.60 -9.28 9.04
C MET A 404 12.98 -8.35 8.01
N ALA A 405 12.63 -8.87 6.82
CA ALA A 405 11.90 -8.12 5.80
C ALA A 405 10.54 -7.62 6.31
N SER A 406 9.78 -8.48 6.99
CA SER A 406 8.50 -8.13 7.59
C SER A 406 8.63 -7.08 8.71
N ALA A 407 9.67 -7.17 9.55
CA ALA A 407 9.95 -6.16 10.57
C ALA A 407 10.25 -4.79 9.93
N ILE A 408 11.05 -4.75 8.87
CA ILE A 408 11.28 -3.52 8.08
C ILE A 408 9.98 -3.02 7.47
N GLY A 409 9.13 -3.91 6.94
CA GLY A 409 7.82 -3.57 6.39
C GLY A 409 6.90 -2.87 7.40
N ILE A 410 6.85 -3.36 8.63
CA ILE A 410 6.14 -2.71 9.73
C ILE A 410 6.71 -1.33 10.02
N ILE A 411 8.03 -1.18 10.06
CA ILE A 411 8.66 0.12 10.32
C ILE A 411 8.34 1.12 9.21
N ILE A 412 8.43 0.72 7.94
CA ILE A 412 8.00 1.54 6.79
C ILE A 412 6.55 1.98 6.97
N PHE A 413 5.66 1.04 7.30
CA PHE A 413 4.24 1.33 7.53
C PHE A 413 4.05 2.35 8.66
N ILE A 414 4.72 2.17 9.81
CA ILE A 414 4.64 3.09 10.95
C ILE A 414 5.14 4.49 10.57
N ILE A 415 6.26 4.59 9.85
CA ILE A 415 6.83 5.87 9.41
C ILE A 415 5.82 6.58 8.50
N ILE A 416 5.31 5.89 7.47
CA ILE A 416 4.40 6.48 6.51
C ILE A 416 3.06 6.83 7.16
N ALA A 417 2.48 5.93 7.96
CA ALA A 417 1.24 6.18 8.67
C ALA A 417 1.35 7.38 9.62
N THR A 418 2.43 7.45 10.41
CA THR A 418 2.68 8.57 11.34
C THR A 418 2.82 9.88 10.59
N LEU A 419 3.65 9.93 9.54
CA LEU A 419 3.86 11.14 8.74
C LEU A 419 2.56 11.55 8.04
N SER A 420 1.81 10.61 7.51
CA SER A 420 0.52 10.87 6.86
C SER A 420 -0.49 11.45 7.86
N ILE A 421 -0.67 10.82 9.02
CA ILE A 421 -1.59 11.31 10.07
C ILE A 421 -1.18 12.70 10.56
N VAL A 422 0.10 12.92 10.86
CA VAL A 422 0.59 14.23 11.33
C VAL A 422 0.35 15.29 10.28
N ASN A 423 0.65 15.00 9.02
CA ASN A 423 0.50 15.95 7.92
C ASN A 423 -0.97 16.24 7.60
N TYR A 424 -1.83 15.22 7.52
CA TYR A 424 -3.27 15.41 7.31
C TYR A 424 -3.91 16.22 8.45
N ARG A 425 -3.54 15.96 9.71
CA ARG A 425 -4.06 16.70 10.87
C ARG A 425 -3.55 18.14 10.98
N ARG A 426 -2.40 18.48 10.38
CA ARG A 426 -1.78 19.81 10.49
C ARG A 426 -2.03 20.71 9.28
N THR A 427 -2.36 20.16 8.13
CA THR A 427 -2.52 20.94 6.89
C THR A 427 -3.81 21.77 6.95
N LYS A 428 -3.66 23.11 6.92
CA LYS A 428 -4.80 24.05 6.92
C LYS A 428 -5.74 23.84 5.75
N SER A 429 -5.23 23.49 4.57
CA SER A 429 -6.07 23.18 3.40
C SER A 429 -7.10 22.09 3.69
N PHE A 430 -6.77 21.05 4.46
CA PHE A 430 -7.76 20.05 4.90
C PHE A 430 -8.70 20.55 6.00
N LYS A 431 -8.22 21.43 6.89
CA LYS A 431 -9.06 22.01 7.96
C LYS A 431 -10.06 23.05 7.44
N GLU A 432 -9.69 23.76 6.38
CA GLU A 432 -10.47 24.84 5.80
C GLU A 432 -11.33 24.37 4.62
N GLU A 433 -11.02 23.23 3.97
CA GLU A 433 -11.95 22.58 3.01
C GLU A 433 -13.28 22.20 3.68
N ASP A 434 -13.21 21.64 4.90
CA ASP A 434 -14.39 21.33 5.74
C ASP A 434 -15.16 22.60 6.17
N MET A 435 -14.58 23.79 6.05
CA MET A 435 -15.24 25.07 6.35
C MET A 435 -15.89 25.71 5.12
N ILE A 436 -15.61 25.21 3.92
CA ILE A 436 -16.09 25.76 2.64
C ILE A 436 -17.22 24.91 2.03
N GLN A 437 -17.48 23.70 2.56
CA GLN A 437 -18.62 22.86 2.15
C GLN A 437 -19.94 23.19 2.86
#